data_AF-A0AA41Z5P7-F1
#
_entry.id   AF-A0AA41Z5P7-F1
#
_cell.length_a   1.000
_cell.length_b   1.000
_cell.length_c   1.000
_cell.angle_alpha   90.00
_cell.angle_beta   90.00
_cell.angle_gamma   90.00
#
_symmetry.space_group_name_H-M   'P 1'
#
loop_
_entity.id
_entity.type
_entity.pdbx_description
1 polymer ?
#
loop_
_entity_poly.entity_id
_entity_poly.type
_entity_poly.pdbx_seq_one_letter_code
_entity_poly.pdbx_strand_id
1 'polypeptide(L)'
;MVPYDCVREWREWAGEAQAVARLKALESRLNLRRAVQRAMVMGRLYGGGALIIGTTETDPAALRSELRPEAVGPNGIVLLHAVSRWQLAVAEIERDPLSPWFGEPKAYEVTAPERGALVLHLSRVIRFLGNPLADPSLFGADLWSDSVLTALYDAIHAGGSDIGQTEPSWPDSRRHVNCERARRPPSPAGTRGARLLEHQPRRLTRHA
;
A
#
# COMPACT_ATOMS: atom_id res chain seq x y z
N MET A 1 0.71 1.64 -4.10
CA MET A 1 1.84 2.48 -4.56
C MET A 1 3.08 1.59 -4.75
N VAL A 2 3.89 1.84 -5.78
CA VAL A 2 5.08 1.03 -6.08
C VAL A 2 6.20 1.41 -5.11
N PRO A 3 6.86 0.47 -4.40
CA PRO A 3 7.84 0.79 -3.36
C PRO A 3 8.97 1.70 -3.80
N TYR A 4 9.45 1.54 -5.03
CA TYR A 4 10.50 2.39 -5.60
C TYR A 4 10.08 3.86 -5.63
N ASP A 5 8.85 4.15 -6.04
CA ASP A 5 8.33 5.51 -6.14
C ASP A 5 8.16 6.16 -4.76
N CYS A 6 7.66 5.38 -3.78
CA CYS A 6 7.49 5.83 -2.39
C CYS A 6 8.78 6.33 -1.73
N VAL A 7 9.92 5.72 -2.06
CA VAL A 7 11.21 6.03 -1.42
C VAL A 7 12.15 6.82 -2.33
N ARG A 8 11.71 7.16 -3.56
CA ARG A 8 12.54 7.84 -4.55
C ARG A 8 12.97 9.21 -4.03
N GLU A 9 11.97 10.01 -3.67
CA GLU A 9 12.12 11.26 -2.96
C GLU A 9 12.08 10.95 -1.46
N TRP A 10 13.24 11.01 -0.83
CA TRP A 10 13.34 10.74 0.60
C TRP A 10 12.88 11.97 1.39
N ARG A 11 12.50 11.77 2.66
CA ARG A 11 12.14 12.87 3.54
C ARG A 11 13.34 13.78 3.83
N GLU A 12 13.05 15.05 4.10
CA GLU A 12 14.01 16.00 4.63
C GLU A 12 13.81 16.23 6.12
N TRP A 13 14.89 16.57 6.81
CA TRP A 13 14.88 16.91 8.23
C TRP A 13 14.94 18.42 8.38
N ALA A 14 14.01 18.99 9.16
CA ALA A 14 14.06 20.37 9.59
C ALA A 14 14.70 20.47 10.99
N GLY A 15 15.50 21.52 11.22
CA GLY A 15 16.13 21.76 12.52
C GLY A 15 17.53 22.35 12.40
N GLU A 16 18.28 22.31 13.50
CA GLU A 16 19.67 22.77 13.55
C GLU A 16 20.56 21.98 12.57
N ALA A 17 21.38 22.69 11.79
CA ALA A 17 22.21 22.10 10.75
C ALA A 17 23.11 20.96 11.26
N GLN A 18 23.69 21.09 12.45
CA GLN A 18 24.55 20.05 13.02
C GLN A 18 23.76 18.79 13.40
N ALA A 19 22.56 18.94 13.96
CA ALA A 19 21.68 17.82 14.29
C ALA A 19 21.20 17.10 13.02
N VAL A 20 20.81 17.85 11.98
CA VAL A 20 20.40 17.30 10.68
C VAL A 20 21.56 16.53 10.03
N ALA A 21 22.78 17.05 10.06
CA ALA A 21 23.95 16.36 9.52
C ALA A 21 24.22 15.03 10.23
N ARG A 22 24.10 14.99 11.57
CA ARG A 22 24.24 13.75 12.36
C ARG A 22 23.16 12.71 11.99
N LEU A 23 21.91 13.14 11.84
CA LEU A 23 20.81 12.25 11.42
C LEU A 23 21.05 11.68 10.02
N LYS A 24 21.40 12.51 9.04
CA LYS A 24 21.69 12.08 7.67
C LYS A 24 22.86 11.09 7.61
N ALA A 25 23.91 11.33 8.41
CA ALA A 25 25.04 10.40 8.51
C ALA A 25 24.61 9.05 9.10
N LEU A 26 23.77 9.05 10.14
CA LEU A 26 23.21 7.83 10.73
C LEU A 26 22.32 7.06 9.74
N GLU A 27 21.42 7.76 9.04
CA GLU A 27 20.55 7.17 8.02
C GLU A 27 21.35 6.53 6.88
N SER A 28 22.40 7.20 6.43
CA SER A 28 23.31 6.68 5.41
C SER A 28 24.08 5.46 5.92
N ARG A 29 24.62 5.51 7.15
CA ARG A 29 25.33 4.37 7.78
C ARG A 29 24.44 3.14 7.90
N LEU A 30 23.18 3.33 8.30
CA LEU A 30 22.20 2.25 8.47
C LEU A 30 21.54 1.81 7.16
N ASN A 31 21.83 2.47 6.03
CA ASN A 31 21.16 2.25 4.75
C ASN A 31 19.61 2.28 4.88
N LEU A 32 19.08 3.17 5.73
CA LEU A 32 17.68 3.15 6.15
C LEU A 32 16.71 3.15 4.96
N ARG A 33 16.94 4.04 3.99
CA ARG A 33 16.12 4.14 2.76
C ARG A 33 16.04 2.81 2.02
N ARG A 34 17.18 2.16 1.81
CA ARG A 34 17.26 0.87 1.10
C ARG A 34 16.60 -0.24 1.90
N ALA A 35 16.77 -0.25 3.22
CA ALA A 35 16.17 -1.25 4.10
C ALA A 35 14.63 -1.14 4.10
N VAL A 36 14.09 0.08 4.21
CA VAL A 36 12.65 0.35 4.10
C VAL A 36 12.12 -0.07 2.74
N GLN A 37 12.79 0.34 1.65
CA GLN A 37 12.39 -0.06 0.30
C GLN A 37 12.33 -1.58 0.14
N ARG A 38 13.34 -2.29 0.65
CA ARG A 38 13.40 -3.74 0.60
C ARG A 38 12.26 -4.39 1.39
N ALA A 39 11.97 -3.90 2.59
CA ALA A 39 10.86 -4.40 3.40
C ALA A 39 9.49 -4.16 2.73
N MET A 40 9.30 -2.99 2.11
CA MET A 40 8.09 -2.69 1.31
C MET A 40 7.94 -3.62 0.10
N VAL A 41 9.05 -3.90 -0.61
CA VAL A 41 9.04 -4.86 -1.73
C VAL A 41 8.65 -6.25 -1.24
N MET A 42 9.24 -6.73 -0.14
CA MET A 42 8.89 -8.04 0.44
C MET A 42 7.44 -8.10 0.90
N GLY A 43 6.91 -7.04 1.53
CA GLY A 43 5.51 -6.95 1.92
C GLY A 43 4.56 -7.14 0.75
N ARG A 44 4.84 -6.53 -0.39
CA ARG A 44 4.02 -6.70 -1.60
C ARG A 44 4.22 -8.04 -2.29
N LEU A 45 5.45 -8.54 -2.32
CA LEU A 45 5.84 -9.76 -3.04
C LEU A 45 5.38 -11.03 -2.33
N TYR A 46 5.51 -11.08 -1.01
CA TYR A 46 5.23 -12.26 -0.18
C TYR A 46 4.01 -12.09 0.74
N GLY A 47 3.38 -10.92 0.72
CA GLY A 47 2.30 -10.56 1.64
C GLY A 47 2.77 -10.13 3.04
N GLY A 48 4.07 -10.30 3.34
CA GLY A 48 4.64 -9.86 4.59
C GLY A 48 6.14 -9.59 4.49
N GLY A 49 6.53 -8.39 4.90
CA GLY A 49 7.89 -7.96 5.10
C GLY A 49 7.99 -7.20 6.42
N ALA A 50 9.19 -7.15 7.00
CA ALA A 50 9.42 -6.40 8.22
C ALA A 50 10.84 -5.84 8.27
N LEU A 51 11.00 -4.82 9.10
CA LEU A 51 12.29 -4.24 9.46
C LEU A 51 12.56 -4.52 10.94
N ILE A 52 13.62 -5.28 11.21
CA ILE A 52 14.09 -5.54 12.57
C ILE A 52 15.10 -4.45 12.96
N ILE A 53 14.89 -3.85 14.13
CA ILE A 53 15.79 -2.86 14.72
C ILE A 53 16.78 -3.59 15.63
N GLY A 54 18.05 -3.65 15.20
CA GLY A 54 19.13 -4.19 16.01
C GLY A 54 19.83 -3.08 16.79
N THR A 55 19.77 -3.16 18.12
CA THR A 55 20.55 -2.30 19.01
C THR A 55 21.83 -3.01 19.47
N THR A 56 22.62 -2.37 20.34
CA THR A 56 23.76 -3.01 21.01
C THR A 56 23.35 -4.11 22.01
N GLU A 57 22.05 -4.30 22.23
CA GLU A 57 21.52 -5.30 23.15
C GLU A 57 21.67 -6.71 22.55
N THR A 58 22.16 -7.64 23.37
CA THR A 58 22.36 -9.04 22.97
C THR A 58 21.69 -10.03 23.91
N ASP A 59 21.26 -9.59 25.10
CA ASP A 59 20.56 -10.44 26.05
C ASP A 59 19.16 -10.79 25.53
N PRO A 60 18.83 -12.09 25.37
CA PRO A 60 17.50 -12.51 24.94
C PRO A 60 16.37 -11.99 25.83
N ALA A 61 16.58 -11.85 27.14
CA ALA A 61 15.53 -11.33 28.03
C ALA A 61 15.24 -9.85 27.76
N ALA A 62 16.30 -9.04 27.59
CA ALA A 62 16.18 -7.63 27.21
C ALA A 62 15.63 -7.40 25.78
N LEU A 63 15.80 -8.36 24.87
CA LEU A 63 15.24 -8.28 23.51
C LEU A 63 13.72 -8.55 23.48
N ARG A 64 13.22 -9.31 24.45
CA ARG A 64 11.77 -9.54 24.66
C ARG A 64 11.07 -8.36 25.33
N SER A 65 11.82 -7.44 25.95
CA SER A 65 11.26 -6.25 26.56
C SER A 65 11.19 -5.07 25.59
N GLU A 66 10.34 -4.10 25.94
CA GLU A 66 10.09 -2.91 25.15
C GLU A 66 11.37 -2.10 24.88
N LEU A 67 11.63 -1.82 23.60
CA LEU A 67 12.67 -0.88 23.18
C LEU A 67 12.30 0.54 23.66
N ARG A 68 13.06 1.05 24.64
CA ARG A 68 12.93 2.41 25.15
C ARG A 68 13.82 3.37 24.35
N PRO A 69 13.27 4.30 23.56
CA PRO A 69 14.08 5.23 22.76
C PRO A 69 15.04 6.08 23.59
N GLU A 70 14.67 6.40 24.83
CA GLU A 70 15.45 7.23 25.75
C GLU A 70 16.72 6.52 26.25
N ALA A 71 16.69 5.19 26.29
CA ALA A 71 17.84 4.38 26.69
C ALA A 71 18.82 4.15 25.52
N VAL A 72 18.41 4.47 24.28
CA VAL A 72 19.26 4.30 23.10
C VAL A 72 20.18 5.51 22.97
N GLY A 73 21.45 5.33 23.35
CA GLY A 73 22.47 6.36 23.20
C GLY A 73 22.80 6.70 21.74
N PRO A 74 23.70 7.69 21.52
CA PRO A 74 24.20 8.01 20.19
C PRO A 74 24.80 6.77 19.51
N ASN A 75 24.35 6.47 18.29
CA ASN A 75 24.71 5.25 17.55
C ASN A 75 24.29 3.91 18.20
N GLY A 76 23.36 3.93 19.17
CA GLY A 76 22.86 2.71 19.82
C GLY A 76 22.06 1.78 18.89
N ILE A 77 21.55 2.30 17.77
CA ILE A 77 21.04 1.48 16.66
C ILE A 77 22.24 1.05 15.82
N VAL A 78 22.51 -0.26 15.85
CA VAL A 78 23.65 -0.86 15.18
C VAL A 78 23.29 -1.20 13.74
N LEU A 79 22.09 -1.76 13.54
CA LEU A 79 21.66 -2.30 12.25
C LEU A 79 20.14 -2.24 12.04
N LEU A 80 19.74 -2.33 10.78
CA LEU A 80 18.35 -2.48 10.35
C LEU A 80 18.27 -3.63 9.33
N HIS A 81 17.55 -4.69 9.65
CA HIS A 81 17.42 -5.86 8.78
C HIS A 81 16.03 -5.97 8.19
N ALA A 82 15.95 -5.89 6.85
CA ALA A 82 14.74 -6.18 6.12
C ALA A 82 14.59 -7.69 5.94
N VAL A 83 13.53 -8.25 6.52
CA VAL A 83 13.21 -9.68 6.52
C VAL A 83 11.84 -9.93 5.91
N SER A 84 11.64 -11.14 5.40
CA SER A 84 10.34 -11.60 4.91
C SER A 84 9.53 -12.29 6.03
N ARG A 85 8.23 -12.50 5.79
CA ARG A 85 7.35 -13.28 6.68
C ARG A 85 7.85 -14.69 7.04
N TRP A 86 8.72 -15.28 6.20
CA TRP A 86 9.27 -16.62 6.41
C TRP A 86 10.41 -16.65 7.44
N GLN A 87 11.02 -15.49 7.69
CA GLN A 87 12.14 -15.35 8.62
C GLN A 87 11.70 -14.74 9.96
N LEU A 88 10.45 -14.28 10.03
CA LEU A 88 9.88 -13.58 11.17
C LEU A 88 8.47 -14.13 11.44
N ALA A 89 8.37 -15.02 12.42
CA ALA A 89 7.10 -15.58 12.87
C ALA A 89 6.50 -14.70 13.98
N VAL A 90 5.18 -14.77 14.15
CA VAL A 90 4.52 -14.19 15.33
C VAL A 90 4.68 -15.18 16.48
N ALA A 91 5.33 -14.76 17.55
CA ALA A 91 5.58 -15.61 18.71
C ALA A 91 4.39 -15.59 19.69
N GLU A 92 3.79 -14.42 19.88
CA GLU A 92 2.69 -14.21 20.80
C GLU A 92 1.72 -13.16 20.25
N ILE A 93 0.43 -13.39 20.44
CA ILE A 93 -0.67 -12.50 20.04
C ILE A 93 -1.37 -12.02 21.31
N GLU A 94 -1.77 -10.75 21.36
CA GLU A 94 -2.65 -10.25 22.40
C GLU A 94 -4.05 -10.86 22.25
N ARG A 95 -4.48 -11.60 23.26
CA ARG A 95 -5.78 -12.29 23.30
C ARG A 95 -6.71 -11.75 24.37
N ASP A 96 -6.27 -10.76 25.15
CA ASP A 96 -7.15 -10.07 26.09
C ASP A 96 -8.09 -9.11 25.32
N PRO A 97 -9.41 -9.35 25.29
CA PRO A 97 -10.36 -8.49 24.60
C PRO A 97 -10.48 -7.09 25.24
N LEU A 98 -9.99 -6.90 26.47
CA LEU A 98 -9.94 -5.61 27.15
C LEU A 98 -8.70 -4.79 26.78
N SER A 99 -7.73 -5.41 26.10
CA SER A 99 -6.52 -4.73 25.65
C SER A 99 -6.79 -3.91 24.38
N PRO A 100 -6.31 -2.65 24.29
CA PRO A 100 -6.35 -1.87 23.05
C PRO A 100 -5.65 -2.55 21.86
N TRP A 101 -4.78 -3.51 22.14
CA TRP A 101 -3.97 -4.23 21.15
C TRP A 101 -4.53 -5.62 20.84
N PHE A 102 -5.78 -5.92 21.21
CA PHE A 102 -6.40 -7.23 20.94
C PHE A 102 -6.26 -7.64 19.47
N GLY A 103 -5.74 -8.85 19.24
CA GLY A 103 -5.50 -9.40 17.92
C GLY A 103 -4.16 -8.98 17.28
N GLU A 104 -3.37 -8.14 17.93
CA GLU A 104 -2.06 -7.70 17.43
C GLU A 104 -0.90 -8.55 18.00
N PRO A 105 0.24 -8.64 17.29
CA PRO A 105 1.42 -9.33 17.79
C PRO A 105 2.02 -8.62 19.01
N LYS A 106 2.26 -9.37 20.09
CA LYS A 106 3.05 -8.94 21.26
C LYS A 106 4.54 -9.12 21.06
N ALA A 107 4.90 -10.22 20.40
CA ALA A 107 6.28 -10.59 20.16
C ALA A 107 6.44 -11.33 18.84
N TYR A 108 7.63 -11.22 18.26
CA TYR A 108 8.01 -11.92 17.04
C TYR A 108 9.19 -12.84 17.30
N GLU A 109 9.24 -13.96 16.60
CA GLU A 109 10.37 -14.87 16.62
C GLU A 109 11.15 -14.76 15.31
N VAL A 110 12.46 -14.54 15.42
CA VAL A 110 13.39 -14.56 14.31
C VAL A 110 14.21 -15.84 14.41
N THR A 111 14.16 -16.66 13.37
CA THR A 111 15.00 -17.84 13.28
C THR A 111 16.28 -17.51 12.51
N ALA A 112 17.43 -17.58 13.18
CA ALA A 112 18.74 -17.45 12.54
C ALA A 112 19.47 -18.80 12.58
N PRO A 113 20.01 -19.29 11.43
CA PRO A 113 20.68 -20.59 11.38
C PRO A 113 21.81 -20.77 12.40
N GLU A 114 22.56 -19.69 12.69
CA GLU A 114 23.75 -19.75 13.57
C GLU A 114 23.45 -19.45 15.05
N ARG A 115 22.33 -18.77 15.34
CA ARG A 115 22.01 -18.25 16.68
C ARG A 115 20.78 -18.92 17.32
N GLY A 116 20.05 -19.71 16.54
CA GLY A 116 18.76 -20.27 16.94
C GLY A 116 17.62 -19.24 16.86
N ALA A 117 16.50 -19.58 17.48
CA ALA A 117 15.34 -18.72 17.56
C ALA A 117 15.54 -17.61 18.61
N LEU A 118 15.26 -16.38 18.22
CA LEU A 118 15.31 -15.21 19.08
C LEU A 118 13.95 -14.54 19.09
N VAL A 119 13.41 -14.28 20.27
CA VAL A 119 12.14 -13.57 20.41
C VAL A 119 12.37 -12.09 20.69
N LEU A 120 11.71 -11.26 19.88
CA LEU A 120 11.79 -9.81 19.88
C LEU A 120 10.45 -9.22 20.31
N HIS A 121 10.49 -8.17 21.13
CA HIS A 121 9.31 -7.36 21.42
C HIS A 121 8.76 -6.67 20.16
N LEU A 122 7.45 -6.43 20.11
CA LEU A 122 6.79 -5.76 18.98
C LEU A 122 7.43 -4.41 18.61
N SER A 123 7.91 -3.64 19.59
CA SER A 123 8.51 -2.31 19.37
C SER A 123 9.87 -2.34 18.66
N ARG A 124 10.47 -3.52 18.51
CA ARG A 124 11.73 -3.73 17.76
C ARG A 124 11.50 -4.13 16.31
N VAL A 125 10.24 -4.26 15.90
CA VAL A 125 9.84 -4.75 14.58
C VAL A 125 8.86 -3.79 13.92
N ILE A 126 9.17 -3.36 12.71
CA ILE A 126 8.27 -2.54 11.89
C ILE A 126 7.72 -3.42 10.76
N ARG A 127 6.41 -3.69 10.76
CA ARG A 127 5.76 -4.50 9.73
C ARG A 127 5.45 -3.69 8.47
N PHE A 128 5.61 -4.35 7.32
CA PHE A 128 5.19 -3.91 6.00
C PHE A 128 4.29 -4.99 5.41
N LEU A 129 3.00 -4.71 5.41
CA LEU A 129 1.97 -5.65 4.97
C LEU A 129 1.65 -5.49 3.48
N GLY A 130 1.26 -6.59 2.85
CA GLY A 130 0.79 -6.66 1.46
C GLY A 130 -0.68 -6.27 1.32
N ASN A 131 -1.45 -7.11 0.62
CA ASN A 131 -2.89 -6.91 0.45
C ASN A 131 -3.62 -7.37 1.73
N PRO A 132 -4.41 -6.49 2.38
CA PRO A 132 -5.07 -6.85 3.63
C PRO A 132 -6.01 -8.05 3.44
N LEU A 133 -5.98 -8.96 4.41
CA LEU A 133 -6.95 -10.07 4.47
C LEU A 133 -8.29 -9.55 5.01
N ALA A 134 -9.38 -10.18 4.57
CA ALA A 134 -10.72 -9.84 5.04
C ALA A 134 -10.88 -10.04 6.55
N ASP A 135 -10.31 -11.14 7.07
CA ASP A 135 -10.20 -11.39 8.51
C ASP A 135 -8.90 -12.14 8.81
N PRO A 136 -7.82 -11.44 9.22
CA PRO A 136 -6.55 -12.06 9.56
C PRO A 136 -6.66 -13.16 10.62
N SER A 137 -7.65 -13.10 11.51
CA SER A 137 -7.82 -14.09 12.59
C SER A 137 -8.29 -15.46 12.09
N LEU A 138 -8.96 -15.50 10.92
CA LEU A 138 -9.46 -16.73 10.30
C LEU A 138 -8.40 -17.45 9.45
N PHE A 139 -7.38 -16.73 8.98
CA PHE A 139 -6.36 -17.27 8.06
C PHE A 139 -5.08 -17.76 8.76
N GLY A 140 -5.04 -17.78 10.10
CA GLY A 140 -3.96 -18.38 10.88
C GLY A 140 -3.31 -17.45 11.90
N ALA A 141 -2.35 -17.98 12.66
CA ALA A 141 -1.67 -17.28 13.75
C ALA A 141 -0.64 -16.24 13.28
N ASP A 142 -0.38 -16.16 11.97
CA ASP A 142 0.82 -15.50 11.47
C ASP A 142 0.61 -13.99 11.24
N LEU A 143 -0.63 -13.51 11.26
CA LEU A 143 -1.03 -12.09 11.11
C LEU A 143 -0.36 -11.35 9.93
N TRP A 144 0.07 -12.12 8.92
CA TRP A 144 0.63 -11.63 7.67
C TRP A 144 -0.48 -11.44 6.63
N SER A 145 -0.24 -10.54 5.69
CA SER A 145 -1.18 -10.24 4.60
C SER A 145 -0.94 -11.12 3.38
N ASP A 146 -1.77 -10.97 2.35
CA ASP A 146 -1.61 -11.71 1.09
C ASP A 146 -0.67 -10.99 0.12
N SER A 147 -0.06 -11.75 -0.78
CA SER A 147 0.76 -11.21 -1.85
C SER A 147 -0.09 -10.45 -2.85
N VAL A 148 0.41 -9.30 -3.29
CA VAL A 148 -0.22 -8.54 -4.38
C VAL A 148 -0.12 -9.31 -5.71
N LEU A 149 0.84 -10.24 -5.84
CA LEU A 149 1.00 -11.04 -7.05
C LEU A 149 -0.04 -12.14 -7.18
N THR A 150 -0.62 -12.63 -6.08
CA THR A 150 -1.64 -13.70 -6.11
C THR A 150 -2.82 -13.26 -6.98
N ALA A 151 -3.37 -12.07 -6.73
CA ALA A 151 -4.49 -11.53 -7.50
C ALA A 151 -4.17 -11.37 -9.00
N LEU A 152 -2.92 -11.00 -9.35
CA LEU A 152 -2.49 -10.90 -10.74
C LEU A 152 -2.32 -12.26 -11.39
N TYR A 153 -1.74 -13.21 -10.65
CA TYR A 153 -1.55 -14.58 -11.10
C TYR A 153 -2.90 -15.23 -11.40
N ASP A 154 -3.87 -15.11 -10.49
CA ASP A 154 -5.22 -15.64 -10.66
C ASP A 154 -5.93 -15.03 -11.87
N ALA A 155 -5.81 -13.70 -12.06
CA ALA A 155 -6.37 -13.02 -13.22
C ALA A 155 -5.78 -13.50 -14.56
N ILE A 156 -4.46 -13.71 -14.61
CA ILE A 156 -3.77 -14.22 -15.80
C ILE A 156 -4.20 -15.67 -16.09
N HIS A 157 -4.32 -16.50 -15.06
CA HIS A 157 -4.69 -17.91 -15.24
C HIS A 157 -6.17 -18.07 -15.61
N ALA A 158 -7.07 -17.30 -14.99
CA ALA A 158 -8.49 -17.26 -15.35
C ALA A 158 -8.68 -16.79 -16.79
N GLY A 159 -7.99 -15.72 -17.19
CA GLY A 159 -8.00 -15.25 -18.58
C GLY A 159 -7.43 -16.26 -19.56
N GLY A 160 -6.39 -17.01 -19.16
CA GLY A 160 -5.76 -18.07 -19.95
C GLY A 160 -6.65 -19.30 -20.18
N SER A 161 -7.47 -19.67 -19.19
CA SER A 161 -8.46 -20.74 -19.33
C SER A 161 -9.64 -20.37 -20.25
N ASP A 162 -9.92 -19.07 -20.43
CA ASP A 162 -11.03 -18.59 -21.27
C ASP A 162 -10.65 -18.40 -22.75
N ILE A 163 -9.36 -18.37 -23.10
CA ILE A 163 -8.87 -18.20 -24.49
C ILE A 163 -9.26 -19.39 -25.39
N GLY A 164 -9.75 -20.50 -24.82
CA GLY A 164 -10.26 -21.65 -25.56
C GLY A 164 -11.78 -21.72 -25.75
N GLN A 165 -12.58 -20.82 -25.14
CA GLN A 165 -14.04 -20.98 -25.09
C GLN A 165 -14.87 -19.72 -25.38
N THR A 166 -14.25 -18.59 -25.72
CA THR A 166 -15.01 -17.42 -26.19
C THR A 166 -14.54 -17.01 -27.57
N GLU A 167 -15.28 -17.43 -28.60
CA GLU A 167 -15.34 -16.61 -29.81
C GLU A 167 -15.73 -15.19 -29.38
N PRO A 168 -14.99 -14.15 -29.80
CA PRO A 168 -15.41 -12.79 -29.55
C PRO A 168 -16.68 -12.55 -30.37
N SER A 169 -17.84 -12.65 -29.74
CA SER A 169 -19.09 -12.15 -30.30
C SER A 169 -19.09 -10.62 -30.24
N TRP A 170 -18.14 -10.02 -30.95
CA TRP A 170 -18.26 -8.63 -31.38
C TRP A 170 -19.50 -8.57 -32.28
N PRO A 171 -20.53 -7.75 -31.96
CA PRO A 171 -21.58 -7.50 -32.91
C PRO A 171 -20.94 -6.82 -34.13
N ASP A 172 -20.96 -7.49 -35.27
CA ASP A 172 -20.43 -7.00 -36.54
C ASP A 172 -21.01 -5.60 -36.80
N SER A 173 -20.17 -4.58 -36.61
CA SER A 173 -20.53 -3.18 -36.78
C SER A 173 -20.47 -2.74 -38.25
N ARG A 174 -20.45 -3.68 -39.20
CA ARG A 174 -20.68 -3.40 -40.63
C ARG A 174 -22.14 -3.08 -40.94
N ARG A 175 -22.64 -1.99 -40.37
CA ARG A 175 -23.63 -1.15 -41.06
C ARG A 175 -22.86 -0.12 -41.86
N HIS A 176 -22.63 -0.41 -43.13
CA HIS A 176 -22.24 0.61 -44.11
C HIS A 176 -23.31 1.71 -44.09
N VAL A 177 -23.01 2.84 -43.45
CA VAL A 177 -23.80 4.07 -43.61
C VAL A 177 -23.49 4.59 -45.01
N ASN A 178 -24.38 4.29 -45.94
CA ASN A 178 -24.26 4.74 -47.33
C ASN A 178 -24.48 6.27 -47.38
N CYS A 179 -23.39 7.02 -47.44
CA CYS A 179 -23.37 8.47 -47.44
C CYS A 179 -23.59 9.02 -48.87
N GLU A 180 -24.71 8.66 -49.50
CA GLU A 180 -25.11 9.20 -50.80
C GLU A 180 -26.61 9.48 -50.84
N ARG A 181 -27.03 10.61 -50.27
CA ARG A 181 -28.23 11.34 -50.72
C ARG A 181 -28.30 12.77 -50.16
N ALA A 182 -27.24 13.54 -50.38
CA ALA A 182 -27.39 14.99 -50.50
C ALA A 182 -27.77 15.30 -51.95
N ARG A 183 -29.07 15.50 -52.24
CA ARG A 183 -29.59 16.28 -53.38
C ARG A 183 -31.13 16.36 -53.32
N ARG A 184 -31.66 17.32 -52.55
CA ARG A 184 -32.95 17.94 -52.83
C ARG A 184 -32.83 19.45 -52.62
N PRO A 185 -33.10 20.29 -53.63
CA PRO A 185 -33.13 21.73 -53.47
C PRO A 185 -34.40 22.18 -52.70
N PRO A 186 -34.39 23.35 -52.04
CA PRO A 186 -35.54 23.83 -51.28
C PRO A 186 -36.68 24.32 -52.19
N SER A 187 -37.92 24.01 -51.82
CA SER A 187 -39.16 24.48 -52.46
C SER A 187 -39.52 25.91 -51.97
N PRO A 188 -40.14 26.76 -52.81
CA PRO A 188 -40.35 28.17 -52.48
C PRO A 188 -41.59 28.42 -51.60
N ALA A 189 -41.64 29.65 -51.08
CA ALA A 189 -42.47 30.21 -50.03
C ALA A 189 -44.01 30.10 -50.20
N GLY A 190 -44.72 30.11 -49.06
CA GLY A 190 -46.17 30.23 -48.97
C GLY A 190 -46.66 30.60 -47.56
N THR A 191 -47.22 31.80 -47.44
CA THR A 191 -47.59 32.62 -46.27
C THR A 191 -48.75 32.12 -45.39
N ARG A 192 -48.73 32.54 -44.10
CA ARG A 192 -49.82 32.83 -43.11
C ARG A 192 -49.64 32.01 -41.82
N GLY A 193 -49.75 32.53 -40.60
CA GLY A 193 -50.27 33.79 -40.08
C GLY A 193 -49.89 33.95 -38.59
N ALA A 194 -50.08 35.17 -38.09
CA ALA A 194 -49.54 35.69 -36.85
C ALA A 194 -50.18 35.17 -35.55
N ARG A 195 -49.39 35.15 -34.46
CA ARG A 195 -49.83 35.62 -33.14
C ARG A 195 -48.65 36.02 -32.26
N LEU A 196 -48.54 37.33 -32.02
CA LEU A 196 -47.78 37.94 -30.93
C LEU A 196 -48.31 37.46 -29.58
N LEU A 197 -47.41 37.27 -28.61
CA LEU A 197 -47.58 37.71 -27.22
C LEU A 197 -46.18 37.91 -26.61
N GLU A 198 -45.77 39.17 -26.51
CA GLU A 198 -44.69 39.64 -25.64
C GLU A 198 -45.15 39.65 -24.18
N HIS A 199 -44.29 39.27 -23.22
CA HIS A 199 -43.99 40.12 -22.05
C HIS A 199 -42.88 39.53 -21.13
N GLN A 200 -41.67 40.11 -21.27
CA GLN A 200 -40.68 40.59 -20.27
C GLN A 200 -40.19 39.74 -19.05
N PRO A 201 -38.91 39.92 -18.63
CA PRO A 201 -38.23 39.18 -17.56
C PRO A 201 -38.30 39.90 -16.19
N ARG A 202 -38.13 39.17 -15.07
CA ARG A 202 -37.93 39.78 -13.73
C ARG A 202 -36.56 39.46 -13.13
N ARG A 203 -35.95 40.53 -12.62
CA ARG A 203 -34.61 40.66 -12.03
C ARG A 203 -34.49 40.05 -10.62
N LEU A 204 -33.23 39.71 -10.32
CA LEU A 204 -32.51 39.70 -9.05
C LEU A 204 -33.06 40.58 -7.91
N THR A 205 -33.03 40.05 -6.69
CA THR A 205 -32.72 40.78 -5.45
C THR A 205 -31.95 39.92 -4.46
N ARG A 206 -30.80 40.43 -3.99
CA ARG A 206 -30.07 40.04 -2.79
C ARG A 206 -30.80 40.59 -1.55
N HIS A 207 -30.82 39.82 -0.47
CA HIS A 207 -30.91 40.30 0.92
C HIS A 207 -29.86 39.48 1.70
N ALA A 208 -28.81 40.14 2.22
CA ALA A 208 -28.71 40.78 3.53
C ALA A 208 -28.45 39.74 4.62
#